data_AF-A0AAV7J5D0-F1
#
_entry.id   AF-A0AAV7J5D0-F1
#
_cell.length_a   1.000
_cell.length_b   1.000
_cell.length_c   1.000
_cell.angle_alpha   90.00
_cell.angle_beta   90.00
_cell.angle_gamma   90.00
#
_symmetry.space_group_name_H-M   'P 1'
#
loop_
_entity.id
_entity.type
_entity.pdbx_description
1 polymer ?
#
loop_
_entity_poly.entity_id
_entity_poly.type
_entity_poly.pdbx_seq_one_letter_code
_entity_poly.pdbx_strand_id
1 'polypeptide(L)'
;METVTKLEKCEVCDKTQAKYSCPKCEVRTCSLACCRIHKRDLDCNGIRDKTKFIPLNKFTDLDLISDYRVLEELGRTVDQLQRDGSKTFKFSNNFSARESKLKQRASQSGVKLEFLPRNFSRHQENTSYFNWKSKELFWTIEWIFPQAENIKWISKKVLETTRLSELVENVLDPLNSSEKDDDEANKRILSDKLQFYRGAGLSGLEILLKAEKVEKSSSRFYKLDPTSSLQKNLSNKIIIEFPTVHVVFKDHVDMYEIVDSDDEDAKDSIDQPQSYGNKRKRRQQDNKSNDKRPVNYLFHHESSDSEEEINKNNDGNFSLSSIPNYYEFVQT
;
A
#
# COMPACT_ATOMS: atom_id res chain seq x y z
N MET A 1 10.17 52.81 -6.15
CA MET A 1 8.70 52.80 -6.26
C MET A 1 8.35 52.03 -7.51
N GLU A 2 8.20 50.71 -7.39
CA GLU A 2 7.86 49.85 -8.52
C GLU A 2 6.40 50.06 -8.90
N THR A 3 6.18 50.41 -10.16
CA THR A 3 4.88 50.76 -10.72
C THR A 3 3.97 49.54 -10.68
N VAL A 4 2.85 49.64 -9.97
CA VAL A 4 1.76 48.65 -9.99
C VAL A 4 1.30 48.49 -11.44
N THR A 5 1.71 47.39 -12.08
CA THR A 5 1.33 47.04 -13.45
C THR A 5 -0.18 46.83 -13.49
N LYS A 6 -0.87 47.77 -14.12
CA LYS A 6 -2.31 47.70 -14.40
C LYS A 6 -2.58 46.41 -15.17
N LEU A 7 -3.44 45.52 -14.66
CA LEU A 7 -3.81 44.27 -15.33
C LEU A 7 -4.27 44.59 -16.76
N GLU A 8 -3.70 43.87 -17.74
CA GLU A 8 -3.98 44.02 -19.17
C GLU A 8 -5.46 43.67 -19.50
N LYS A 9 -5.81 43.59 -20.78
CA LYS A 9 -7.14 43.14 -21.21
C LYS A 9 -7.35 41.67 -20.86
N CYS A 10 -8.62 41.26 -20.77
CA CYS A 10 -8.99 39.87 -20.56
C CYS A 10 -8.56 38.99 -21.73
N GLU A 11 -7.71 37.99 -21.50
CA GLU A 11 -7.17 37.09 -22.53
C GLU A 11 -8.21 36.15 -23.16
N VAL A 12 -9.40 36.07 -22.58
CA VAL A 12 -10.50 35.21 -23.08
C VAL A 12 -11.49 35.98 -23.95
N CYS A 13 -11.67 37.28 -23.71
CA CYS A 13 -12.72 38.05 -24.38
C CYS A 13 -12.25 39.36 -25.01
N ASP A 14 -11.04 39.84 -24.70
CA ASP A 14 -10.39 41.07 -25.18
C ASP A 14 -11.19 42.38 -25.11
N LYS A 15 -12.41 42.35 -24.55
CA LYS A 15 -13.35 43.46 -24.52
C LYS A 15 -13.17 44.38 -23.32
N THR A 16 -12.73 43.83 -22.18
CA THR A 16 -12.64 44.57 -20.91
C THR A 16 -11.32 44.29 -20.21
N GLN A 17 -10.92 45.20 -19.30
CA GLN A 17 -9.74 45.02 -18.47
C GLN A 17 -9.89 43.79 -17.57
N ALA A 18 -8.82 43.02 -17.43
CA ALA A 18 -8.80 41.86 -16.56
C ALA A 18 -8.92 42.29 -15.09
N LYS A 19 -9.67 41.49 -14.32
CA LYS A 19 -9.92 41.71 -12.90
C LYS A 19 -9.36 40.58 -12.03
N TYR A 20 -9.19 39.40 -12.60
CA TYR A 20 -8.77 38.19 -11.91
C TYR A 20 -7.64 37.53 -12.70
N SER A 21 -6.73 36.85 -12.00
CA SER A 21 -5.69 36.00 -12.61
C SER A 21 -5.81 34.59 -12.02
N CYS A 22 -5.70 33.58 -12.88
CA CYS A 22 -5.81 32.19 -12.47
C CYS A 22 -4.52 31.75 -11.74
N PRO A 23 -4.59 31.18 -10.53
CA PRO A 23 -3.39 30.87 -9.74
C PRO A 23 -2.58 29.68 -10.28
N LYS A 24 -3.09 28.94 -11.27
CA LYS A 24 -2.39 27.81 -11.91
C LYS A 24 -1.67 28.21 -13.21
N CYS A 25 -2.42 28.82 -14.12
CA CYS A 25 -1.95 29.15 -15.47
C CYS A 25 -1.75 30.65 -15.69
N GLU A 26 -1.96 31.48 -14.66
CA GLU A 26 -1.77 32.93 -14.64
C GLU A 26 -2.67 33.73 -15.62
N VAL A 27 -3.52 33.03 -16.39
CA VAL A 27 -4.47 33.59 -17.36
C VAL A 27 -5.35 34.66 -16.73
N ARG A 28 -5.41 35.81 -17.41
CA ARG A 28 -6.11 36.99 -16.91
C ARG A 28 -7.54 37.05 -17.44
N THR A 29 -8.50 37.19 -16.53
CA THR A 29 -9.94 37.17 -16.86
C THR A 29 -10.69 38.36 -16.26
N CYS A 30 -11.71 38.86 -16.96
CA CYS A 30 -12.54 39.99 -16.48
C CYS A 30 -13.76 39.58 -15.66
N SER A 31 -14.26 38.35 -15.84
CA SER A 31 -15.50 37.86 -15.24
C SER A 31 -15.49 36.35 -15.04
N LEU A 32 -16.43 35.86 -14.22
CA LEU A 32 -16.58 34.44 -13.93
C LEU A 32 -16.90 33.59 -15.17
N ALA A 33 -17.59 34.16 -16.17
CA ALA A 33 -17.81 33.49 -17.45
C ALA A 33 -16.49 33.23 -18.19
N CYS A 34 -15.61 34.24 -18.27
CA CYS A 34 -14.26 34.09 -18.85
C CYS A 34 -13.40 33.13 -18.02
N CYS A 35 -13.56 33.11 -16.70
CA CYS A 35 -12.90 32.14 -15.83
C CYS A 35 -13.34 30.70 -16.15
N ARG A 36 -14.62 30.44 -16.36
CA ARG A 36 -15.11 29.10 -16.72
C ARG A 36 -14.70 28.66 -18.13
N ILE A 37 -14.66 29.60 -19.08
CA ILE A 37 -14.25 29.33 -20.46
C ILE A 37 -12.79 28.87 -20.50
N HIS A 38 -11.84 29.64 -19.94
CA HIS A 38 -10.43 29.18 -19.97
C HIS A 38 -10.21 27.88 -19.19
N LYS A 39 -10.95 27.65 -18.09
CA LYS A 39 -10.84 26.38 -17.36
C LYS A 39 -11.26 25.17 -18.18
N ARG A 40 -12.24 25.35 -19.08
CA ARG A 40 -12.68 24.31 -20.01
C ARG A 40 -11.72 24.17 -21.19
N ASP A 41 -11.29 25.28 -21.77
CA ASP A 41 -10.50 25.26 -23.01
C ASP A 41 -9.04 24.87 -22.77
N LEU A 42 -8.51 25.15 -21.56
CA LEU A 42 -7.13 24.82 -21.15
C LEU A 42 -7.06 23.65 -20.15
N ASP A 43 -8.17 22.94 -19.91
CA ASP A 43 -8.28 21.88 -18.89
C ASP A 43 -7.64 22.27 -17.53
N CYS A 44 -7.94 23.49 -17.09
CA CYS A 44 -7.33 24.08 -15.90
C CYS A 44 -8.22 23.90 -14.65
N ASN A 45 -7.74 23.15 -13.67
CA ASN A 45 -8.39 23.00 -12.36
C ASN A 45 -8.39 24.31 -11.53
N GLY A 46 -7.55 25.28 -11.87
CA GLY A 46 -7.46 26.58 -11.19
C GLY A 46 -6.90 26.52 -9.78
N ILE A 47 -6.13 25.48 -9.46
CA ILE A 47 -5.43 25.30 -8.19
C ILE A 47 -3.94 25.52 -8.45
N ARG A 48 -3.30 26.42 -7.69
CA ARG A 48 -1.85 26.67 -7.78
C ARG A 48 -1.09 25.37 -7.57
N ASP A 49 -0.16 25.08 -8.47
CA ASP A 49 0.79 24.00 -8.25
C ASP A 49 1.83 24.45 -7.22
N LYS A 50 1.72 23.91 -6.01
CA LYS A 50 2.62 24.24 -4.89
C LYS A 50 3.99 23.57 -5.04
N THR A 51 4.11 22.55 -5.89
CA THR A 51 5.30 21.69 -6.01
C THR A 51 6.03 21.86 -7.34
N LYS A 52 5.78 22.97 -8.04
CA LYS A 52 6.41 23.25 -9.33
C LYS A 52 7.92 23.42 -9.14
N PHE A 53 8.72 22.71 -9.93
CA PHE A 53 10.17 22.85 -9.89
C PHE A 53 10.62 24.24 -10.33
N ILE A 54 11.48 24.87 -9.54
CA ILE A 54 12.11 26.16 -9.82
C ILE A 54 13.62 25.95 -9.83
N PRO A 55 14.33 26.25 -10.94
CA PRO A 55 15.78 26.14 -10.96
C PRO A 55 16.40 27.15 -10.00
N LEU A 56 17.50 26.79 -9.34
CA LEU A 56 18.16 27.60 -8.31
C LEU A 56 18.44 29.04 -8.75
N ASN A 57 18.80 29.24 -10.01
CA ASN A 57 19.10 30.58 -10.56
C ASN A 57 17.88 31.53 -10.59
N LYS A 58 16.67 31.01 -10.46
CA LYS A 58 15.41 31.78 -10.42
C LYS A 58 14.68 31.63 -9.09
N PHE A 59 15.28 30.97 -8.11
CA PHE A 59 14.69 30.75 -6.81
C PHE A 59 14.70 32.05 -6.01
N THR A 60 13.52 32.51 -5.60
CA THR A 60 13.35 33.77 -4.87
C THR A 60 12.92 33.53 -3.42
N ASP A 61 13.07 34.53 -2.56
CA ASP A 61 12.63 34.45 -1.15
C ASP A 61 11.12 34.15 -1.04
N LEU A 62 10.32 34.56 -2.02
CA LEU A 62 8.89 34.23 -2.06
C LEU A 62 8.63 32.74 -2.29
N ASP A 63 9.49 32.08 -3.07
CA ASP A 63 9.40 30.64 -3.32
C ASP A 63 9.78 29.87 -2.06
N LEU A 64 10.83 30.31 -1.34
CA LEU A 64 11.22 29.76 -0.04
C LEU A 64 10.09 29.84 0.99
N ILE A 65 9.42 31.00 1.09
CA ILE A 65 8.27 31.16 1.99
C ILE A 65 7.11 30.25 1.57
N SER A 66 6.91 30.05 0.26
CA SER A 66 5.88 29.16 -0.24
C SER A 66 6.16 27.70 0.16
N ASP A 67 7.41 27.26 0.04
CA ASP A 67 7.86 25.92 0.43
C ASP A 67 7.76 25.72 1.94
N TYR A 68 8.18 26.70 2.74
CA TYR A 68 8.03 26.66 4.19
C TYR A 68 6.56 26.47 4.60
N ARG A 69 5.64 27.23 3.99
CA ARG A 69 4.20 27.10 4.27
C ARG A 69 3.65 25.73 3.87
N VAL A 70 4.15 25.16 2.77
CA VAL A 70 3.79 23.79 2.37
C VAL A 70 4.21 22.80 3.45
N LEU A 71 5.45 22.88 3.93
CA LEU A 71 5.95 22.01 4.99
C LEU A 71 5.17 22.18 6.30
N GLU A 72 4.82 23.42 6.66
CA GLU A 72 3.99 23.70 7.83
C GLU A 72 2.58 23.13 7.69
N GLU A 73 1.95 23.27 6.53
CA GLU A 73 0.64 22.68 6.23
C GLU A 73 0.70 21.15 6.35
N LEU A 74 1.73 20.51 5.80
CA LEU A 74 1.97 19.08 5.96
C LEU A 74 2.15 18.71 7.43
N GLY A 75 2.97 19.45 8.19
CA GLY A 75 3.13 19.26 9.63
C GLY A 75 1.79 19.30 10.38
N ARG A 76 0.97 20.33 10.11
CA ARG A 76 -0.37 20.46 10.71
C ARG A 76 -1.28 19.29 10.36
N THR A 77 -1.26 18.80 9.11
CA THR A 77 -2.09 17.63 8.72
C THR A 77 -1.64 16.36 9.45
N VAL A 78 -0.33 16.14 9.58
CA VAL A 78 0.23 15.01 10.32
C VAL A 78 -0.15 15.09 11.80
N ASP A 79 0.02 16.25 12.42
CA ASP A 79 -0.35 16.49 13.82
C ASP A 79 -1.85 16.28 14.06
N GLN A 80 -2.69 16.75 13.14
CA GLN A 80 -4.14 16.53 13.21
C GLN A 80 -4.47 15.04 13.18
N LEU A 81 -3.84 14.27 12.28
CA LEU A 81 -4.01 12.81 12.20
C LEU A 81 -3.50 12.09 13.45
N GLN A 82 -2.40 12.57 14.05
CA GLN A 82 -1.88 12.02 15.29
C GLN A 82 -2.81 12.28 16.49
N ARG A 83 -3.42 13.48 16.57
CA ARG A 83 -4.33 13.88 17.65
C ARG A 83 -5.72 13.28 17.50
N ASP A 84 -6.20 13.08 16.28
CA ASP A 84 -7.47 12.42 15.99
C ASP A 84 -7.39 10.94 16.43
N GLY A 85 -7.82 10.62 17.66
CA GLY A 85 -7.82 9.26 18.24
C GLY A 85 -8.49 8.16 17.40
N SER A 86 -9.35 8.56 16.45
CA SER A 86 -10.05 7.72 15.47
C SER A 86 -9.26 7.49 14.17
N LYS A 87 -8.31 8.37 13.86
CA LYS A 87 -7.42 8.31 12.69
C LYS A 87 -5.98 8.00 13.06
N THR A 88 -5.61 8.11 14.34
CA THR A 88 -4.40 7.48 14.85
C THR A 88 -4.54 6.03 14.45
N PHE A 89 -3.59 5.57 13.64
CA PHE A 89 -3.50 4.21 13.15
C PHE A 89 -3.27 3.30 14.37
N LYS A 90 -4.30 3.11 15.20
CA LYS A 90 -4.34 2.02 16.12
C LYS A 90 -4.30 0.82 15.18
N PHE A 91 -3.17 0.13 15.17
CA PHE A 91 -3.04 -1.30 14.82
C PHE A 91 -3.94 -2.18 15.69
N SER A 92 -5.09 -1.66 16.14
CA SER A 92 -6.23 -2.44 16.50
C SER A 92 -6.57 -3.25 15.26
N ASN A 93 -6.08 -4.48 15.28
CA ASN A 93 -6.55 -5.65 14.56
C ASN A 93 -8.07 -5.82 14.78
N ASN A 94 -8.88 -4.80 14.49
CA ASN A 94 -10.31 -4.90 14.36
C ASN A 94 -10.59 -5.57 13.01
N PHE A 95 -10.04 -6.78 12.90
CA PHE A 95 -10.51 -7.76 11.98
C PHE A 95 -11.97 -8.01 12.34
N SER A 96 -12.83 -8.00 11.34
CA SER A 96 -14.22 -8.34 11.56
C SER A 96 -14.29 -9.75 12.17
N ALA A 97 -15.36 -10.05 12.92
CA ALA A 97 -15.53 -11.41 13.46
C ALA A 97 -15.47 -12.48 12.35
N ARG A 98 -15.82 -12.12 11.11
CA ARG A 98 -15.69 -12.96 9.91
C ARG A 98 -14.23 -13.21 9.54
N GLU A 99 -13.41 -12.16 9.43
CA GLU A 99 -11.97 -12.25 9.11
C GLU A 99 -11.22 -13.07 10.16
N SER A 100 -11.51 -12.86 11.45
CA SER A 100 -10.89 -13.64 12.53
C SER A 100 -11.24 -15.13 12.45
N LYS A 101 -12.50 -15.47 12.15
CA LYS A 101 -12.93 -16.87 11.94
C LYS A 101 -12.29 -17.49 10.70
N LEU A 102 -12.20 -16.72 9.61
CA LEU A 102 -11.53 -17.15 8.39
C LEU A 102 -10.06 -17.47 8.66
N LYS A 103 -9.34 -16.57 9.33
CA LYS A 103 -7.94 -16.78 9.73
C LYS A 103 -7.76 -17.99 10.62
N GLN A 104 -8.64 -18.18 11.61
CA GLN A 104 -8.61 -19.35 12.49
C GLN A 104 -8.80 -20.65 11.71
N ARG A 105 -9.80 -20.71 10.81
CA ARG A 105 -10.05 -21.90 9.99
C ARG A 105 -8.94 -22.15 8.97
N ALA A 106 -8.37 -21.11 8.38
CA ALA A 106 -7.22 -21.22 7.47
C ALA A 106 -6.01 -21.81 8.20
N SER A 107 -5.74 -21.34 9.43
CA SER A 107 -4.68 -21.88 10.28
C SER A 107 -4.90 -23.37 10.62
N GLN A 108 -6.15 -23.80 10.82
CA GLN A 108 -6.48 -25.22 10.99
C GLN A 108 -6.26 -26.05 9.71
N SER A 109 -6.33 -25.46 8.52
CA SER A 109 -5.93 -26.10 7.25
C SER A 109 -4.41 -26.05 7.01
N GLY A 110 -3.62 -25.54 7.97
CA GLY A 110 -2.17 -25.36 7.81
C GLY A 110 -1.77 -24.11 7.01
N VAL A 111 -2.71 -23.20 6.71
CA VAL A 111 -2.45 -21.98 5.93
C VAL A 111 -2.26 -20.79 6.86
N LYS A 112 -1.13 -20.07 6.75
CA LYS A 112 -0.90 -18.83 7.50
C LYS A 112 -1.47 -17.64 6.73
N LEU A 113 -2.75 -17.34 6.97
CA LEU A 113 -3.44 -16.22 6.34
C LEU A 113 -3.22 -14.90 7.08
N GLU A 114 -2.80 -13.88 6.34
CA GLU A 114 -2.68 -12.50 6.80
C GLU A 114 -3.49 -11.55 5.93
N PHE A 115 -4.03 -10.51 6.55
CA PHE A 115 -4.83 -9.48 5.87
C PHE A 115 -4.05 -8.17 5.81
N LEU A 116 -4.15 -7.50 4.68
CA LEU A 116 -3.76 -6.12 4.48
C LEU A 116 -4.78 -5.18 5.13
N PRO A 117 -4.40 -3.92 5.38
CA PRO A 117 -5.34 -2.91 5.84
C PRO A 117 -6.51 -2.70 4.86
N ARG A 118 -7.68 -2.31 5.38
CA ARG A 118 -8.93 -2.17 4.61
C ARG A 118 -8.86 -1.19 3.43
N ASN A 119 -7.93 -0.25 3.48
CA ASN A 119 -7.76 0.78 2.45
C ASN A 119 -7.04 0.27 1.20
N PHE A 120 -6.47 -0.94 1.22
CA PHE A 120 -5.79 -1.52 0.07
C PHE A 120 -6.80 -2.14 -0.89
N SER A 121 -6.63 -1.91 -2.20
CA SER A 121 -7.49 -2.48 -3.25
C SER A 121 -7.58 -4.00 -3.15
N ARG A 122 -6.46 -4.67 -2.88
CA ARG A 122 -6.40 -6.13 -2.67
C ARG A 122 -7.31 -6.61 -1.54
N HIS A 123 -7.44 -5.84 -0.46
CA HIS A 123 -8.37 -6.18 0.62
C HIS A 123 -9.83 -6.01 0.18
N GLN A 124 -10.11 -4.97 -0.61
CA GLN A 124 -11.46 -4.69 -1.12
C GLN A 124 -11.93 -5.74 -2.14
N GLU A 125 -11.01 -6.28 -2.93
CA GLU A 125 -11.27 -7.35 -3.89
C GLU A 125 -11.43 -8.74 -3.24
N ASN A 126 -10.98 -8.88 -1.98
CA ASN A 126 -11.04 -10.16 -1.29
C ASN A 126 -12.49 -10.51 -0.92
N THR A 127 -12.99 -11.59 -1.52
CA THR A 127 -14.30 -12.15 -1.22
C THR A 127 -14.21 -13.49 -0.48
N SER A 128 -13.02 -13.89 -0.03
CA SER A 128 -12.80 -15.16 0.67
C SER A 128 -13.61 -15.21 1.97
N TYR A 129 -14.18 -16.38 2.28
CA TYR A 129 -14.97 -16.55 3.48
C TYR A 129 -15.04 -17.98 3.97
N PHE A 130 -15.35 -18.11 5.25
CA PHE A 130 -15.59 -19.38 5.90
C PHE A 130 -17.08 -19.63 6.05
N ASN A 131 -17.56 -20.77 5.54
CA ASN A 131 -18.92 -21.23 5.81
C ASN A 131 -18.92 -22.13 7.06
N TRP A 132 -19.40 -21.60 8.17
CA TRP A 132 -19.43 -22.31 9.46
C TRP A 132 -20.36 -23.53 9.47
N LYS A 133 -21.39 -23.57 8.60
CA LYS A 133 -22.32 -24.70 8.52
C LYS A 133 -21.69 -25.91 7.86
N SER A 134 -21.04 -25.72 6.70
CA SER A 134 -20.35 -26.81 5.98
C SER A 134 -18.92 -27.03 6.46
N LYS A 135 -18.38 -26.10 7.27
CA LYS A 135 -16.97 -26.07 7.70
C LYS A 135 -15.96 -25.96 6.55
N GLU A 136 -16.41 -25.41 5.43
CA GLU A 136 -15.60 -25.25 4.22
C GLU A 136 -15.10 -23.81 4.06
N LEU A 137 -13.91 -23.71 3.44
CA LEU A 137 -13.30 -22.45 3.06
C LEU A 137 -13.55 -22.16 1.58
N PHE A 138 -14.01 -20.94 1.33
CA PHE A 138 -14.17 -20.37 0.00
C PHE A 138 -13.09 -19.31 -0.19
N TRP A 139 -12.25 -19.50 -1.20
CA TRP A 139 -11.13 -18.63 -1.53
C TRP A 139 -11.47 -17.75 -2.74
N THR A 140 -11.02 -16.51 -2.70
CA THR A 140 -10.71 -15.76 -3.93
C THR A 140 -9.34 -16.25 -4.42
N ILE A 141 -9.13 -16.39 -5.73
CA ILE A 141 -7.82 -16.72 -6.31
C ILE A 141 -7.54 -15.75 -7.44
N GLU A 142 -6.35 -15.15 -7.45
CA GLU A 142 -5.86 -14.34 -8.56
C GLU A 142 -4.97 -15.20 -9.45
N TRP A 143 -5.39 -15.38 -10.69
CA TRP A 143 -4.65 -16.07 -11.74
C TRP A 143 -3.92 -15.06 -12.60
N ILE A 144 -2.65 -15.33 -12.86
CA ILE A 144 -1.79 -14.51 -13.70
C ILE A 144 -1.27 -15.37 -14.85
N PHE A 145 -1.39 -14.85 -16.07
CA PHE A 145 -0.93 -15.49 -17.31
C PHE A 145 0.18 -14.64 -17.94
N PRO A 146 1.45 -14.87 -17.56
CA PRO A 146 2.56 -14.00 -17.97
C PRO A 146 2.75 -13.95 -19.49
N GLN A 147 2.60 -15.08 -20.18
CA GLN A 147 2.81 -15.18 -21.63
C GLN A 147 1.64 -14.68 -22.47
N ALA A 148 0.45 -14.49 -21.88
CA ALA A 148 -0.66 -13.80 -22.50
C ALA A 148 -0.73 -12.34 -22.00
N GLU A 149 0.29 -11.54 -22.28
CA GLU A 149 0.33 -10.10 -21.92
C GLU A 149 0.11 -9.81 -20.42
N ASN A 150 0.48 -10.75 -19.54
CA ASN A 150 0.30 -10.64 -18.10
C ASN A 150 -1.17 -10.38 -17.67
N ILE A 151 -2.11 -11.05 -18.33
CA ILE A 151 -3.53 -10.98 -17.96
C ILE A 151 -3.73 -11.47 -16.52
N LYS A 152 -4.57 -10.74 -15.80
CA LYS A 152 -5.04 -11.09 -14.46
C LYS A 152 -6.50 -11.49 -14.50
N TRP A 153 -6.82 -12.63 -13.90
CA TRP A 153 -8.18 -13.11 -13.75
C TRP A 153 -8.46 -13.44 -12.29
N ILE A 154 -9.61 -13.03 -11.76
CA ILE A 154 -9.96 -13.25 -10.35
C ILE A 154 -11.14 -14.24 -10.28
N SER A 155 -10.87 -15.45 -9.81
CA SER A 155 -11.92 -16.42 -9.51
C SER A 155 -12.41 -16.22 -8.07
N LYS A 156 -13.72 -16.01 -7.91
CA LYS A 156 -14.36 -15.81 -6.61
C LYS A 156 -15.00 -17.12 -6.14
N LYS A 157 -15.14 -17.29 -4.83
CA LYS A 157 -15.88 -18.41 -4.20
C LYS A 157 -15.36 -19.82 -4.56
N VAL A 158 -14.05 -19.98 -4.67
CA VAL A 158 -13.43 -21.27 -4.97
C VAL A 158 -13.37 -22.15 -3.71
N LEU A 159 -13.90 -23.36 -3.79
CA LEU A 159 -13.95 -24.28 -2.66
C LEU A 159 -12.59 -24.96 -2.40
N GLU A 160 -12.11 -25.04 -1.14
CA GLU A 160 -10.77 -25.60 -0.84
C GLU A 160 -10.59 -27.08 -1.20
N THR A 161 -11.67 -27.85 -1.28
CA THR A 161 -11.65 -29.29 -1.55
C THR A 161 -11.52 -29.60 -3.04
N THR A 162 -11.75 -28.62 -3.92
CA THR A 162 -11.63 -28.78 -5.37
C THR A 162 -10.19 -29.08 -5.77
N ARG A 163 -10.04 -29.85 -6.86
CA ARG A 163 -8.73 -30.18 -7.42
C ARG A 163 -8.19 -28.99 -8.17
N LEU A 164 -6.88 -28.76 -8.06
CA LEU A 164 -6.26 -27.63 -8.74
C LEU A 164 -6.35 -27.74 -10.27
N SER A 165 -6.30 -28.96 -10.83
CA SER A 165 -6.52 -29.22 -12.26
C SER A 165 -7.88 -28.71 -12.76
N GLU A 166 -8.95 -29.00 -12.02
CA GLU A 166 -10.31 -28.60 -12.35
C GLU A 166 -10.46 -27.07 -12.30
N LEU A 167 -9.83 -26.43 -11.30
CA LEU A 167 -9.81 -24.97 -11.22
C LEU A 167 -9.09 -24.31 -12.39
N VAL A 168 -7.96 -24.87 -12.81
CA VAL A 168 -7.21 -24.35 -13.96
C VAL A 168 -8.01 -24.55 -15.24
N GLU A 169 -8.58 -25.73 -15.47
CA GLU A 169 -9.44 -26.00 -16.62
C GLU A 169 -10.62 -25.03 -16.69
N ASN A 170 -11.28 -24.74 -15.57
CA ASN A 170 -12.38 -23.78 -15.51
C ASN A 170 -11.96 -22.34 -15.86
N VAL A 171 -10.70 -21.97 -15.58
CA VAL A 171 -10.18 -20.64 -15.94
C VAL A 171 -9.71 -20.59 -17.39
N LEU A 172 -9.16 -21.68 -17.91
CA LEU A 172 -8.76 -21.80 -19.32
C LEU A 172 -9.98 -21.86 -20.26
N ASP A 173 -11.08 -22.46 -19.78
CA ASP A 173 -12.35 -22.61 -20.50
C ASP A 173 -13.52 -21.97 -19.74
N PRO A 174 -13.60 -20.63 -19.67
CA PRO A 174 -14.66 -19.94 -18.94
C PRO A 174 -16.07 -20.26 -19.45
N LEU A 175 -16.21 -20.70 -20.71
CA LEU A 175 -17.47 -21.03 -21.36
C LEU A 175 -18.11 -22.33 -20.83
N ASN A 176 -17.31 -23.22 -20.23
CA ASN A 176 -17.81 -24.45 -19.61
C ASN A 176 -18.21 -24.24 -18.13
N SER A 177 -17.82 -23.11 -17.54
CA SER A 177 -18.20 -22.78 -16.17
C SER A 177 -19.68 -22.41 -16.11
N SER A 178 -20.46 -23.12 -15.30
CA SER A 178 -21.91 -22.96 -15.16
C SER A 178 -22.36 -21.65 -14.50
N GLU A 179 -21.45 -20.70 -14.27
CA GLU A 179 -21.72 -19.44 -13.60
C GLU A 179 -22.18 -18.38 -14.62
N LYS A 180 -23.48 -18.09 -14.58
CA LYS A 180 -24.14 -17.00 -15.30
C LYS A 180 -23.73 -15.66 -14.68
N ASP A 181 -22.54 -15.19 -15.05
CA ASP A 181 -22.05 -13.86 -14.69
C ASP A 181 -22.22 -12.90 -15.87
N ASP A 182 -22.43 -11.61 -15.55
CA ASP A 182 -22.66 -10.50 -16.50
C ASP A 182 -21.44 -10.17 -17.39
N ASP A 183 -20.35 -10.94 -17.29
CA ASP A 183 -19.03 -10.72 -17.89
C ASP A 183 -18.74 -11.62 -19.10
N GLU A 184 -19.76 -12.06 -19.84
CA GLU A 184 -19.63 -12.96 -21.00
C GLU A 184 -18.66 -12.43 -22.08
N ALA A 185 -18.63 -11.10 -22.28
CA ALA A 185 -17.69 -10.47 -23.21
C ALA A 185 -16.23 -10.59 -22.74
N ASN A 186 -15.97 -10.39 -21.44
CA ASN A 186 -14.65 -10.52 -20.84
C ASN A 186 -14.17 -11.98 -20.87
N LYS A 187 -15.08 -12.94 -20.66
CA LYS A 187 -14.80 -14.39 -20.77
C LYS A 187 -14.38 -14.81 -22.18
N ARG A 188 -14.99 -14.24 -23.23
CA ARG A 188 -14.60 -14.50 -24.63
C ARG A 188 -13.23 -13.94 -24.97
N ILE A 189 -12.97 -12.68 -24.60
CA ILE A 189 -11.66 -12.05 -24.79
C ILE A 189 -10.58 -12.86 -24.05
N LEU A 190 -10.86 -13.30 -22.83
CA LEU A 190 -9.96 -14.16 -22.07
C LEU A 190 -9.71 -15.49 -22.78
N SER A 191 -10.77 -16.18 -23.23
CA SER A 191 -10.67 -17.44 -23.97
C SER A 191 -9.80 -17.29 -25.23
N ASP A 192 -9.96 -16.20 -25.99
CA ASP A 192 -9.18 -15.95 -27.20
C ASP A 192 -7.70 -15.73 -26.87
N LYS A 193 -7.41 -14.95 -25.82
CA LYS A 193 -6.04 -14.70 -25.38
C LYS A 193 -5.37 -15.93 -24.76
N LEU A 194 -6.14 -16.84 -24.16
CA LEU A 194 -5.66 -18.07 -23.54
C LEU A 194 -5.64 -19.29 -24.49
N GLN A 195 -5.88 -19.10 -25.79
CA GLN A 195 -5.92 -20.19 -26.78
C GLN A 195 -4.66 -21.09 -26.75
N PHE A 196 -3.48 -20.50 -26.53
CA PHE A 196 -2.21 -21.24 -26.48
C PHE A 196 -2.08 -22.07 -25.20
N TYR A 197 -2.60 -21.57 -24.08
CA TYR A 197 -2.64 -22.31 -22.82
C TYR A 197 -3.62 -23.48 -22.91
N ARG A 198 -4.78 -23.29 -23.55
CA ARG A 198 -5.74 -24.36 -23.86
C ARG A 198 -5.10 -25.45 -24.73
N GLY A 199 -4.38 -25.05 -25.78
CA GLY A 199 -3.71 -25.98 -26.69
C GLY A 199 -2.60 -26.80 -26.04
N ALA A 200 -1.85 -26.21 -25.10
CA ALA A 200 -0.82 -26.92 -24.34
C ALA A 200 -1.41 -27.92 -23.32
N GLY A 201 -2.62 -27.65 -22.83
CA GLY A 201 -3.29 -28.44 -21.80
C GLY A 201 -2.52 -28.46 -20.48
N LEU A 202 -3.06 -29.15 -19.47
CA LEU A 202 -2.43 -29.23 -18.14
C LEU A 202 -1.04 -29.87 -18.16
N SER A 203 -0.74 -30.71 -19.14
CA SER A 203 0.56 -31.38 -19.27
C SER A 203 1.68 -30.45 -19.75
N GLY A 204 1.35 -29.38 -20.48
CA GLY A 204 2.32 -28.37 -20.94
C GLY A 204 2.51 -27.19 -19.99
N LEU A 205 1.76 -27.16 -18.88
CA LEU A 205 1.70 -26.03 -17.96
C LEU A 205 2.34 -26.37 -16.61
N GLU A 206 2.95 -25.37 -15.99
CA GLU A 206 3.33 -25.37 -14.58
C GLU A 206 2.53 -24.30 -13.84
N ILE A 207 2.11 -24.65 -12.62
CA ILE A 207 1.29 -23.80 -11.77
C ILE A 207 2.15 -23.38 -10.59
N LEU A 208 2.36 -22.08 -10.44
CA LEU A 208 3.29 -21.51 -9.47
C LEU A 208 2.53 -20.57 -8.51
N LEU A 209 2.68 -20.76 -7.21
CA LEU A 209 2.15 -19.84 -6.20
C LEU A 209 3.24 -18.83 -5.82
N LYS A 210 2.91 -17.55 -5.80
CA LYS A 210 3.84 -16.52 -5.31
C LYS A 210 4.22 -16.76 -3.84
N ALA A 211 5.51 -16.79 -3.51
CA ALA A 211 6.00 -16.96 -2.15
C ALA A 211 6.01 -15.62 -1.40
N GLU A 212 5.04 -15.43 -0.51
CA GLU A 212 4.93 -14.21 0.31
C GLU A 212 5.79 -14.31 1.58
N LYS A 213 6.33 -13.18 2.05
CA LYS A 213 7.18 -13.06 3.26
C LYS A 213 8.53 -13.79 3.27
N VAL A 214 8.95 -14.38 2.15
CA VAL A 214 10.32 -14.90 1.98
C VAL A 214 11.27 -13.79 1.57
N GLU A 215 12.56 -13.87 1.93
CA GLU A 215 13.61 -12.99 1.37
C GLU A 215 13.54 -13.03 -0.17
N LYS A 216 13.49 -11.87 -0.84
CA LYS A 216 13.21 -11.75 -2.31
C LYS A 216 11.84 -12.30 -2.75
N SER A 217 10.79 -12.08 -1.96
CA SER A 217 9.40 -12.51 -2.24
C SER A 217 8.81 -12.08 -3.60
N SER A 218 9.39 -11.09 -4.27
CA SER A 218 8.96 -10.71 -5.63
C SER A 218 9.34 -11.73 -6.70
N SER A 219 10.38 -12.55 -6.46
CA SER A 219 10.98 -13.43 -7.47
C SER A 219 10.84 -14.92 -7.16
N ARG A 220 10.35 -15.27 -5.95
CA ARG A 220 10.25 -16.64 -5.45
C ARG A 220 8.84 -17.21 -5.56
N PHE A 221 8.76 -18.48 -5.95
CA PHE A 221 7.50 -19.17 -6.21
C PHE A 221 7.53 -20.62 -5.69
N TYR A 222 6.38 -21.12 -5.24
CA TYR A 222 6.20 -22.53 -4.91
C TYR A 222 5.53 -23.26 -6.07
N LYS A 223 6.07 -24.39 -6.47
CA LYS A 223 5.40 -25.28 -7.43
C LYS A 223 4.14 -25.88 -6.80
N LEU A 224 3.03 -25.82 -7.52
CA LEU A 224 1.77 -26.46 -7.12
C LEU A 224 1.54 -27.74 -7.91
N ASP A 225 0.96 -28.74 -7.25
CA ASP A 225 0.61 -30.02 -7.86
C ASP A 225 -0.84 -29.97 -8.37
N PRO A 226 -1.09 -30.09 -9.69
CA PRO A 226 -2.43 -30.05 -10.26
C PRO A 226 -3.33 -31.19 -9.76
N THR A 227 -2.76 -32.33 -9.37
CA THR A 227 -3.53 -33.52 -8.95
C THR A 227 -4.07 -33.41 -7.53
N SER A 228 -3.43 -32.57 -6.71
CA SER A 228 -3.79 -32.33 -5.32
C SER A 228 -4.92 -31.29 -5.19
N SER A 229 -5.64 -31.33 -4.07
CA SER A 229 -6.65 -30.31 -3.76
C SER A 229 -6.01 -28.96 -3.47
N LEU A 230 -6.80 -27.89 -3.61
CA LEU A 230 -6.37 -26.54 -3.27
C LEU A 230 -5.89 -26.48 -1.80
N GLN A 231 -6.61 -27.11 -0.87
CA GLN A 231 -6.24 -27.17 0.55
C GLN A 231 -4.82 -27.72 0.76
N LYS A 232 -4.51 -28.87 0.14
CA LYS A 232 -3.19 -29.51 0.30
C LYS A 232 -2.09 -28.65 -0.33
N ASN A 233 -2.38 -28.05 -1.49
CA ASN A 233 -1.45 -27.16 -2.17
C ASN A 233 -1.15 -25.87 -1.40
N LEU A 234 -2.11 -25.36 -0.62
CA LEU A 234 -1.91 -24.15 0.19
C LEU A 234 -1.38 -24.46 1.60
N SER A 235 -1.45 -25.71 2.05
CA SER A 235 -0.97 -26.11 3.37
C SER A 235 0.53 -25.80 3.56
N ASN A 236 0.88 -25.35 4.76
CA ASN A 236 2.20 -24.86 5.18
C ASN A 236 2.70 -23.63 4.41
N LYS A 237 1.83 -22.89 3.71
CA LYS A 237 2.20 -21.67 2.98
C LYS A 237 1.60 -20.43 3.61
N ILE A 238 2.28 -19.30 3.38
CA ILE A 238 1.84 -17.98 3.84
C ILE A 238 1.08 -17.29 2.70
N ILE A 239 -0.09 -16.75 3.01
CA ILE A 239 -0.96 -16.08 2.04
C ILE A 239 -1.33 -14.71 2.56
N ILE A 240 -1.17 -13.69 1.72
CA ILE A 240 -1.58 -12.31 2.00
C ILE A 240 -2.87 -12.02 1.22
N GLU A 241 -3.96 -11.80 1.95
CA GLU A 241 -5.36 -11.67 1.49
C GLU A 241 -5.91 -12.93 0.82
N PHE A 242 -5.38 -13.28 -0.34
CA PHE A 242 -5.76 -14.42 -1.16
C PHE A 242 -4.56 -14.90 -2.00
N PRO A 243 -4.56 -16.15 -2.49
CA PRO A 243 -3.45 -16.72 -3.26
C PRO A 243 -3.32 -16.05 -4.64
N THR A 244 -2.08 -15.75 -5.04
CA THR A 244 -1.74 -15.32 -6.41
C THR A 244 -1.00 -16.44 -7.13
N VAL A 245 -1.65 -17.01 -8.14
CA VAL A 245 -1.20 -18.18 -8.88
C VAL A 245 -0.81 -17.77 -10.30
N HIS A 246 0.40 -18.14 -10.71
CA HIS A 246 0.90 -17.96 -12.07
C HIS A 246 0.75 -19.27 -12.83
N VAL A 247 0.20 -19.18 -14.04
CA VAL A 247 0.14 -20.31 -14.97
C VAL A 247 1.15 -20.02 -16.08
N VAL A 248 2.16 -20.87 -16.17
CA VAL A 248 3.36 -20.66 -17.00
C VAL A 248 3.55 -21.90 -17.88
N PHE A 249 4.02 -21.74 -19.12
CA PHE A 249 4.45 -22.90 -19.91
C PHE A 249 5.72 -23.52 -19.30
N LYS A 250 5.85 -24.84 -19.42
CA LYS A 250 7.05 -25.57 -18.96
C LYS A 250 8.35 -25.01 -19.51
N ASP A 251 8.34 -24.51 -20.74
CA ASP A 251 9.52 -23.94 -21.41
C ASP A 251 9.98 -22.60 -20.81
N HIS A 252 9.16 -21.97 -19.95
CA HIS A 252 9.44 -20.66 -19.35
C HIS A 252 9.60 -20.73 -17.83
N VAL A 253 9.71 -21.93 -17.27
CA VAL A 253 9.87 -22.13 -15.82
C VAL A 253 11.20 -21.56 -15.32
N ASP A 254 12.25 -21.61 -16.14
CA ASP A 254 13.60 -21.12 -15.80
C ASP A 254 13.66 -19.61 -15.48
N MET A 255 12.60 -18.85 -15.81
CA MET A 255 12.48 -17.44 -15.46
C MET A 255 12.06 -17.21 -13.99
N TYR A 256 11.68 -18.28 -13.28
CA TYR A 256 11.14 -18.23 -11.92
C TYR A 256 12.08 -18.92 -10.93
N GLU A 257 12.35 -18.29 -9.78
CA GLU A 257 13.07 -18.95 -8.69
C GLU A 257 12.09 -19.86 -7.93
N ILE A 258 12.10 -21.16 -8.24
CA ILE A 258 11.28 -22.14 -7.53
C ILE A 258 11.93 -22.47 -6.19
N VAL A 259 11.16 -22.30 -5.11
CA VAL A 259 11.55 -22.70 -3.76
C VAL A 259 11.00 -24.10 -3.50
N ASP A 260 11.89 -25.04 -3.19
CA ASP A 260 11.50 -26.36 -2.70
C ASP A 260 11.11 -26.27 -1.22
N SER A 261 10.10 -27.05 -0.82
CA SER A 261 9.43 -26.96 0.49
C SER A 261 10.33 -27.18 1.72
N ASP A 262 11.59 -27.57 1.51
CA ASP A 262 12.52 -27.98 2.56
C ASP A 262 13.54 -26.87 2.91
N ASP A 263 13.60 -25.79 2.13
CA ASP A 263 14.50 -24.65 2.38
C ASP A 263 13.96 -23.64 3.42
N GLU A 264 12.71 -23.81 3.87
CA GLU A 264 12.07 -22.94 4.88
C GLU A 264 12.46 -23.33 6.32
N ASP A 265 12.86 -24.59 6.55
CA ASP A 265 13.17 -25.12 7.90
C ASP A 265 14.57 -24.73 8.42
N ALA A 266 15.42 -24.12 7.59
CA ALA A 266 16.81 -23.83 7.96
C ALA A 266 16.99 -22.57 8.84
N LYS A 267 15.96 -21.73 9.05
CA LYS A 267 16.11 -20.46 9.79
C LYS A 267 15.19 -20.26 10.99
N ASP A 268 14.21 -21.13 11.23
CA ASP A 268 13.31 -21.04 12.41
C ASP A 268 13.93 -21.52 13.74
N SER A 269 15.25 -21.80 13.78
CA SER A 269 15.95 -22.25 14.98
C SER A 269 16.63 -21.15 15.81
N ILE A 270 16.48 -19.87 15.45
CA ILE A 270 17.01 -18.74 16.23
C ILE A 270 15.88 -17.77 16.59
N ASP A 271 14.97 -18.22 17.46
CA ASP A 271 14.28 -17.36 18.43
C ASP A 271 13.42 -18.25 19.35
N GLN A 272 14.06 -18.93 20.30
CA GLN A 272 13.36 -19.42 21.49
C GLN A 272 13.47 -18.37 22.60
N PRO A 273 12.37 -17.74 23.03
CA PRO A 273 12.37 -16.98 24.28
C PRO A 273 12.48 -17.97 25.43
N GLN A 274 13.57 -17.86 26.20
CA GLN A 274 13.77 -18.64 27.41
C GLN A 274 12.60 -18.46 28.38
N SER A 275 12.05 -19.60 28.78
CA SER A 275 11.07 -19.77 29.85
C SER A 275 11.56 -19.14 31.16
N TYR A 276 10.91 -18.05 31.57
CA TYR A 276 10.82 -17.68 32.98
C TYR A 276 9.38 -17.90 33.44
N GLY A 277 9.17 -19.01 34.15
CA GLY A 277 7.89 -19.37 34.72
C GLY A 277 7.45 -18.33 35.76
N ASN A 278 6.24 -17.80 35.61
CA ASN A 278 5.63 -16.93 36.60
C ASN A 278 4.45 -17.61 37.28
N LYS A 279 4.70 -18.01 38.54
CA LYS A 279 3.70 -18.33 39.55
C LYS A 279 2.75 -17.14 39.71
N ARG A 280 1.45 -17.43 39.69
CA ARG A 280 0.36 -16.50 40.02
C ARG A 280 0.56 -15.90 41.42
N LYS A 281 0.63 -14.57 41.53
CA LYS A 281 0.30 -13.83 42.75
C LYS A 281 -0.64 -12.67 42.43
N ARG A 282 -1.83 -12.72 43.03
CA ARG A 282 -2.79 -11.61 43.11
C ARG A 282 -2.21 -10.50 44.01
N ARG A 283 -2.25 -9.23 43.56
CA ARG A 283 -3.06 -8.15 44.16
C ARG A 283 -2.66 -6.74 43.67
N GLN A 284 -3.73 -5.95 43.51
CA GLN A 284 -3.90 -4.50 43.75
C GLN A 284 -3.30 -3.48 42.78
N GLN A 285 -4.22 -2.62 42.33
CA GLN A 285 -4.07 -1.41 41.54
C GLN A 285 -3.28 -0.37 42.31
N ASP A 286 -2.36 0.32 41.63
CA ASP A 286 -2.10 1.74 41.86
C ASP A 286 -1.61 2.39 40.55
N ASN A 287 -2.24 3.51 40.21
CA ASN A 287 -2.00 4.30 39.01
C ASN A 287 -0.74 5.17 39.13
N LYS A 288 0.15 5.11 38.14
CA LYS A 288 1.02 6.24 37.74
C LYS A 288 1.52 6.04 36.30
N SER A 289 1.00 6.85 35.40
CA SER A 289 1.36 6.93 33.98
C SER A 289 2.71 7.63 33.82
N ASN A 290 3.64 7.00 33.10
CA ASN A 290 4.89 7.62 32.66
C ASN A 290 5.13 7.23 31.19
N ASP A 291 4.53 7.99 30.27
CA ASP A 291 4.70 7.81 28.81
C ASP A 291 5.99 8.50 28.37
N LYS A 292 7.04 7.72 28.11
CA LYS A 292 8.21 8.18 27.35
C LYS A 292 7.94 7.94 25.86
N ARG A 293 7.54 8.98 25.13
CA ARG A 293 7.49 8.99 23.65
C ARG A 293 8.85 9.46 23.09
N PRO A 294 9.30 8.96 21.92
CA PRO A 294 10.53 9.43 21.29
C PRO A 294 10.35 10.86 20.77
N VAL A 295 11.34 11.71 21.05
CA VAL A 295 11.35 13.14 20.69
C VAL A 295 11.76 13.28 19.23
N ASN A 296 10.95 13.98 18.43
CA ASN A 296 11.25 14.31 17.03
C ASN A 296 11.77 15.77 16.97
N TYR A 297 13.06 15.94 16.70
CA TYR A 297 13.77 17.22 16.87
C TYR A 297 13.56 18.24 15.74
N LEU A 298 12.72 17.97 14.75
CA LEU A 298 12.60 18.80 13.55
C LEU A 298 11.64 20.00 13.70
N PHE A 299 10.76 20.04 14.70
CA PHE A 299 9.66 21.02 14.76
C PHE A 299 9.45 21.75 16.10
N HIS A 300 10.37 21.67 17.06
CA HIS A 300 10.25 22.47 18.28
C HIS A 300 10.91 23.85 18.12
N HIS A 301 10.11 24.83 17.70
CA HIS A 301 10.39 26.25 17.95
C HIS A 301 9.49 26.69 19.11
N GLU A 302 9.96 26.53 20.35
CA GLU A 302 9.35 27.20 21.49
C GLU A 302 9.86 28.65 21.53
N SER A 303 9.10 29.55 20.88
CA SER A 303 9.12 30.95 21.26
C SER A 303 8.20 31.11 22.48
N SER A 304 8.77 31.34 23.65
CA SER A 304 8.04 31.83 24.81
C SER A 304 8.89 32.88 25.54
N ASP A 305 8.51 34.14 25.33
CA ASP A 305 8.87 35.28 26.18
C ASP A 305 8.31 35.05 27.58
N SER A 306 9.19 34.97 28.59
CA SER A 306 8.95 35.44 29.96
C SER A 306 10.20 35.24 30.80
N GLU A 307 10.72 36.33 31.36
CA GLU A 307 11.83 36.39 32.30
C GLU A 307 11.49 35.74 33.67
N GLU A 308 12.55 35.38 34.42
CA GLU A 308 12.58 34.99 35.85
C GLU A 308 12.10 33.56 36.20
N GLU A 309 12.76 32.71 37.00
CA GLU A 309 13.90 32.80 37.92
C GLU A 309 14.65 31.43 37.99
N ILE A 310 15.91 31.51 38.39
CA ILE A 310 16.88 30.42 38.55
C ILE A 310 16.53 29.53 39.76
N ASN A 311 16.58 28.21 39.59
CA ASN A 311 17.05 27.34 40.68
C ASN A 311 17.83 26.12 40.18
N LYS A 312 19.04 26.01 40.73
CA LYS A 312 20.10 25.05 40.43
C LYS A 312 19.78 23.67 41.02
N ASN A 313 20.15 22.61 40.29
CA ASN A 313 21.02 21.50 40.75
C ASN A 313 20.73 20.21 39.95
N ASN A 314 21.58 19.90 38.97
CA ASN A 314 22.38 18.67 39.01
C ASN A 314 23.26 18.57 37.75
N ASP A 315 24.56 18.65 37.98
CA ASP A 315 25.62 18.59 36.97
C ASP A 315 25.76 17.18 36.40
N GLY A 316 25.58 17.07 35.10
CA GLY A 316 26.10 15.99 34.26
C GLY A 316 26.87 16.61 33.11
N ASN A 317 28.17 16.81 33.31
CA ASN A 317 29.13 17.34 32.33
C ASN A 317 28.98 16.64 30.96
N PHE A 318 28.64 17.40 29.92
CA PHE A 318 28.95 17.04 28.54
C PHE A 318 29.67 18.21 27.88
N SER A 319 30.92 17.99 27.49
CA SER A 319 31.78 18.98 26.86
C SER A 319 31.25 19.37 25.48
N LEU A 320 31.00 20.66 25.27
CA LEU A 320 30.61 21.28 23.99
C LEU A 320 31.76 21.36 22.97
N SER A 321 32.90 20.74 23.23
CA SER A 321 34.10 20.80 22.39
C SER A 321 34.11 19.86 21.19
N SER A 322 33.04 19.12 20.92
CA SER A 322 33.01 18.06 19.89
C SER A 322 32.02 18.31 18.76
N ILE A 323 31.57 19.54 18.54
CA ILE A 323 30.78 19.90 17.36
C ILE A 323 31.74 20.52 16.32
N PRO A 324 32.01 19.85 15.19
CA PRO A 324 32.83 20.40 14.11
C PRO A 324 32.19 21.66 13.54
N ASN A 325 33.02 22.67 13.25
CA ASN A 325 32.56 23.96 12.75
C ASN A 325 32.18 23.84 11.26
N TYR A 326 30.99 24.34 10.90
CA TYR A 326 30.39 24.31 9.56
C TYR A 326 31.32 24.81 8.44
N TYR A 327 32.28 25.68 8.76
CA TYR A 327 33.24 26.22 7.81
C TYR A 327 34.30 25.22 7.32
N GLU A 328 34.46 24.04 7.93
CA GLU A 328 35.39 23.00 7.45
C GLU A 328 34.86 22.22 6.23
N PHE A 329 33.57 22.34 5.87
CA PHE A 329 32.98 21.61 4.74
C PHE A 329 32.83 22.43 3.45
N VAL A 330 33.32 23.68 3.42
CA VAL A 330 33.16 24.58 2.25
C VAL A 330 34.50 24.86 1.54
N GLN A 331 35.53 24.04 1.77
CA GLN A 331 36.74 24.07 0.94
C GLN A 331 37.16 22.65 0.54
N THR A 332 36.64 22.18 -0.58
CA THR A 332 37.40 21.70 -1.77
C THR A 332 36.42 21.26 -2.85
#